data_AF-A0A355Q7A1-F1
#
_entry.id   AF-A0A355Q7A1-F1
#
_cell.length_a   1.000
_cell.length_b   1.000
_cell.length_c   1.000
_cell.angle_alpha   90.00
_cell.angle_beta   90.00
_cell.angle_gamma   90.00
#
_symmetry.space_group_name_H-M   'P 1'
#
loop_
_entity.id
_entity.type
_entity.pdbx_description
1 polymer ?
#
loop_
_entity_poly.entity_id
_entity_poly.type
_entity_poly.pdbx_seq_one_letter_code
_entity_poly.pdbx_strand_id
1 'polypeptide(L)' 'MASRTSQAGNASGRLIFGFTLEKDHNMDEIVSKVTKIISEQLGKDESEINLESHFIDDLDADSLDTVELVMALEEEFGI' A
#
# COMPACT_ATOMS: atom_id res chain seq x y z
N MET A 1 -37.70 -21.60 -43.19
CA MET A 1 -37.45 -20.18 -43.50
C MET A 1 -38.03 -19.38 -42.33
N ALA A 2 -37.34 -18.51 -41.61
CA ALA A 2 -35.91 -18.14 -41.64
C ALA A 2 -35.39 -17.92 -40.19
N SER A 3 -34.08 -17.90 -40.01
CA SER A 3 -33.40 -17.85 -38.69
C SER A 3 -33.05 -16.42 -38.23
N ARG A 4 -32.53 -16.29 -36.98
CA ARG A 4 -32.07 -15.05 -36.29
C ARG A 4 -33.24 -14.21 -35.75
N THR A 5 -33.19 -13.51 -34.61
CA THR A 5 -32.12 -13.21 -33.64
C THR A 5 -32.77 -13.11 -32.22
N SER A 6 -32.11 -13.04 -31.05
CA SER A 6 -30.70 -12.83 -30.68
C SER A 6 -30.34 -13.55 -29.35
N GLN A 7 -29.15 -13.28 -28.81
CA GLN A 7 -28.67 -13.63 -27.47
C GLN A 7 -28.47 -12.34 -26.64
N ALA A 8 -28.94 -12.33 -25.39
CA ALA A 8 -28.56 -11.47 -24.24
C ALA A 8 -29.56 -11.80 -23.11
N GLY A 9 -29.24 -11.90 -21.84
CA GLY A 9 -28.01 -11.57 -21.11
C GLY A 9 -28.46 -11.44 -19.65
N ASN A 10 -27.91 -12.27 -18.78
CA ASN A 10 -28.26 -12.39 -17.37
C ASN A 10 -27.85 -11.15 -16.57
N ALA A 11 -28.69 -10.11 -16.58
CA ALA A 11 -28.51 -8.88 -15.82
C ALA A 11 -28.77 -9.08 -14.30
N SER A 12 -27.93 -9.91 -13.65
CA SER A 12 -27.77 -9.94 -12.19
C SER A 12 -27.06 -8.67 -11.72
N GLY A 13 -27.77 -7.54 -11.77
CA GLY A 13 -27.32 -6.23 -11.29
C GLY A 13 -28.23 -5.73 -10.17
N ARG A 14 -28.14 -6.37 -8.99
CA ARG A 14 -28.90 -5.96 -7.80
C ARG A 14 -28.33 -4.63 -7.30
N LEU A 15 -29.18 -3.62 -7.09
CA LEU A 15 -28.77 -2.38 -6.43
C LEU A 15 -28.14 -2.72 -5.07
N ILE A 16 -26.92 -2.23 -4.81
CA ILE A 16 -26.31 -2.26 -3.48
C ILE A 16 -26.05 -0.83 -3.03
N PHE A 17 -26.82 -0.45 -2.03
CA PHE A 17 -26.61 0.71 -1.18
C PHE A 17 -25.42 0.39 -0.26
N GLY A 18 -24.39 1.23 -0.25
CA GLY A 18 -23.17 1.01 0.54
C GLY A 18 -21.94 0.75 -0.33
N PHE A 19 -21.20 1.81 -0.62
CA PHE A 19 -19.81 1.72 -1.08
C PHE A 19 -18.90 1.51 0.14
N THR A 20 -19.05 0.35 0.79
CA THR A 20 -18.01 -0.16 1.69
C THR A 20 -16.86 -0.59 0.81
N LEU A 21 -15.79 0.21 0.76
CA LEU A 21 -14.50 -0.32 0.32
C LEU A 21 -13.95 -1.17 1.46
N GLU A 22 -14.31 -2.45 1.42
CA GLU A 22 -13.54 -3.51 2.06
C GLU A 22 -12.26 -3.67 1.23
N LYS A 23 -11.33 -2.72 1.38
CA LYS A 23 -10.02 -2.78 0.76
C LYS A 23 -9.12 -3.64 1.64
N ASP A 24 -9.32 -4.96 1.59
CA ASP A 24 -8.44 -5.96 2.20
C ASP A 24 -7.03 -5.86 1.60
N HIS A 25 -6.19 -5.00 2.17
CA HIS A 25 -4.81 -4.79 1.77
C HIS A 25 -3.92 -4.67 3.00
N ASN A 26 -3.72 -5.82 3.68
CA ASN A 26 -2.78 -5.96 4.78
C ASN A 26 -1.34 -5.54 4.37
N MET A 27 -1.00 -5.63 3.08
CA MET A 27 0.29 -5.12 2.57
C MET A 27 0.30 -3.59 2.46
N ASP A 28 -0.70 -2.95 1.86
CA ASP A 28 -0.71 -1.47 1.72
C ASP A 28 -0.68 -0.78 3.09
N GLU A 29 -1.34 -1.35 4.10
CA GLU A 29 -1.32 -0.80 5.46
C GLU A 29 0.06 -0.93 6.12
N ILE A 30 0.76 -2.06 5.92
CA ILE A 30 2.15 -2.24 6.36
C ILE A 30 3.05 -1.23 5.64
N VAL A 31 2.96 -1.13 4.31
CA VAL A 31 3.76 -0.21 3.50
C VAL A 31 3.53 1.24 3.94
N SER A 32 2.28 1.66 4.13
CA SER A 32 1.96 3.01 4.61
C SER A 32 2.54 3.31 5.99
N LYS A 33 2.52 2.35 6.93
CA LYS A 33 3.16 2.51 8.25
C LYS A 33 4.68 2.60 8.12
N VAL A 34 5.29 1.71 7.34
CA VAL A 34 6.76 1.68 7.11
C VAL A 34 7.22 2.98 6.45
N THR A 35 6.60 3.42 5.35
CA THR A 35 6.89 4.70 4.68
C THR A 35 6.77 5.88 5.65
N LYS A 36 5.74 5.91 6.50
CA LYS A 36 5.55 6.97 7.48
C LYS A 36 6.65 6.98 8.56
N ILE A 37 7.06 5.83 9.08
CA ILE A 37 8.14 5.71 10.07
C ILE A 37 9.48 6.14 9.44
N ILE A 38 9.75 5.75 8.19
CA ILE A 38 10.91 6.20 7.42
C ILE A 38 10.90 7.72 7.23
N SER A 39 9.75 8.30 6.89
CA SER A 39 9.56 9.75 6.73
C SER A 39 9.80 10.50 8.05
N GLU A 40 9.25 10.00 9.16
CA GLU A 40 9.39 10.61 10.49
C GLU A 40 10.83 10.49 11.03
N GLN A 41 11.54 9.39 10.77
CA GLN A 41 12.90 9.16 11.25
C GLN A 41 13.96 9.89 10.40
N LEU A 42 13.84 9.85 9.06
CA LEU A 42 14.82 10.48 8.15
C LEU A 42 14.47 11.93 7.79
N GLY A 43 13.30 12.42 8.18
CA GLY A 43 12.82 13.76 7.85
C GLY A 43 12.56 14.01 6.36
N LYS A 44 12.41 12.95 5.56
CA LYS A 44 12.11 13.00 4.12
C LYS A 44 10.61 12.94 3.84
N ASP A 45 10.18 13.44 2.69
CA ASP A 45 8.77 13.40 2.28
C ASP A 45 8.36 11.97 1.91
N GLU A 46 7.13 11.56 2.26
CA GLU A 46 6.59 10.24 1.89
C GLU A 46 6.61 10.00 0.36
N SER A 47 6.57 11.06 -0.45
CA SER A 47 6.67 10.97 -1.91
C SER A 47 8.08 10.70 -2.46
N GLU A 48 9.13 10.85 -1.64
CA GLU A 48 10.52 10.48 -1.99
C GLU A 48 10.83 9.02 -1.62
N ILE A 49 9.99 8.37 -0.80
CA ILE A 49 10.20 7.03 -0.26
C ILE A 49 9.42 6.00 -1.07
N ASN A 50 10.11 5.27 -1.96
CA ASN A 50 9.54 4.12 -2.67
C ASN A 50 9.97 2.79 -2.04
N LEU A 51 9.19 1.74 -2.27
CA LEU A 51 9.53 0.36 -1.85
C LEU A 51 10.82 -0.20 -2.48
N GLU A 52 11.24 0.42 -3.58
CA GLU A 52 12.47 0.11 -4.34
C GLU A 52 13.59 1.12 -4.10
N SER A 53 13.40 2.12 -3.23
CA SER A 53 14.44 3.08 -2.83
C SER A 53 15.52 2.43 -1.98
N HIS A 54 16.76 2.81 -2.21
CA HIS A 54 17.90 2.43 -1.38
C HIS A 54 18.04 3.37 -0.18
N PHE A 55 18.07 2.82 1.04
CA PHE A 55 18.21 3.61 2.26
C PHE A 55 19.43 4.56 2.23
N ILE A 56 20.58 4.07 1.77
CA ILE A 56 21.81 4.86 1.71
C ILE A 56 21.80 5.80 0.48
N ASP A 57 21.61 5.25 -0.73
CA ASP A 57 21.81 6.01 -1.97
C ASP A 57 20.66 6.98 -2.34
N ASP A 58 19.41 6.66 -1.98
CA ASP A 58 18.24 7.52 -2.28
C ASP A 58 17.74 8.26 -1.02
N LEU A 59 17.72 7.59 0.13
CA LEU A 59 17.20 8.16 1.37
C LEU A 59 18.27 8.87 2.22
N ASP A 60 19.53 8.91 1.77
CA ASP A 60 20.66 9.56 2.48
C ASP A 60 20.79 9.09 3.94
N ALA A 61 20.31 7.88 4.24
CA ALA A 61 20.28 7.32 5.58
C ALA A 61 21.65 6.75 5.95
N ASP A 62 22.19 7.21 7.06
CA ASP A 62 23.50 6.82 7.52
C ASP A 62 23.48 5.40 8.13
N SER A 63 24.66 4.85 8.40
CA SER A 63 24.80 3.54 9.06
C SER A 63 24.24 3.49 10.50
N LEU A 64 23.95 4.65 11.09
CA LEU A 64 23.24 4.79 12.37
C LEU A 64 21.71 4.85 12.16
N ASP A 65 21.25 5.71 11.25
CA ASP A 65 19.82 5.93 10.98
C ASP A 65 19.12 4.62 10.56
N THR A 66 19.80 3.80 9.78
CA THR A 66 19.32 2.46 9.39
C THR A 66 19.16 1.49 10.57
N VAL A 67 19.99 1.61 11.62
CA VAL A 67 19.84 0.81 12.85
C VAL A 67 18.69 1.35 13.70
N GLU A 68 18.60 2.67 13.87
CA GLU A 68 17.50 3.28 14.62
C GLU A 68 16.13 3.03 13.97
N LEU A 69 16.07 3.10 12.63
CA LEU A 69 14.88 2.78 11.85
C LEU A 69 14.44 1.31 12.04
N VAL A 70 15.37 0.35 12.02
CA VAL A 70 15.04 -1.06 12.29
C VAL A 70 14.50 -1.22 13.71
N MET A 71 15.11 -0.57 14.71
CA MET A 71 14.61 -0.61 16.09
C MET A 71 13.20 -0.01 16.23
N ALA A 72 12.91 1.12 15.57
CA ALA A 72 11.58 1.73 15.56
C ALA A 72 10.53 0.83 14.89
N LEU A 73 10.91 0.12 13.82
CA LEU A 73 10.06 -0.86 13.15
C LEU A 73 9.84 -2.12 14.01
N GLU A 74 10.86 -2.63 14.69
CA GLU A 74 10.74 -3.75 15.63
C GLU A 74 9.81 -3.41 16.81
N GLU A 75 9.89 -2.18 17.34
CA GLU A 75 9.00 -1.69 18.41
C GLU A 75 7.53 -1.52 17.94
N GLU A 76 7.29 -0.86 16.80
CA GLU A 76 5.92 -0.63 16.28
C GLU A 76 5.22 -1.93 15.85
N PHE A 77 5.96 -2.89 15.28
CA PHE A 77 5.41 -4.19 14.87
C PHE A 77 5.48 -5.27 15.96
N GLY A 78 6.20 -5.03 17.07
CA GLY A 78 6.30 -5.93 18.24
C GLY A 78 6.98 -7.27 17.94
N ILE A 79 8.10 -7.23 17.19
CA ILE A 79 8.85 -8.39 16.68
C ILE A 79 9.99 -8.79 17.64
#